data_AF-A0AAV3XRC6-F1
#
_entry.id   AF-A0AAV3XRC6-F1
#
_cell.length_a   1.000
_cell.length_b   1.000
_cell.length_c   1.000
_cell.angle_alpha   90.00
_cell.angle_beta   90.00
_cell.angle_gamma   90.00
#
_symmetry.space_group_name_H-M   'P 1'
#
loop_
_entity.id
_entity.type
_entity.pdbx_description
1 polymer ?
#
loop_
_entity_poly.entity_id
_entity_poly.type
_entity_poly.pdbx_seq_one_letter_code
_entity_poly.pdbx_strand_id
1 'polypeptide(L)'
;MLRYKRFWEKVTSNITTVEVRSLPPTSAAAKYHSLRVYLEVQPEVWGWQLSSGRLDPCTTDLPPAPQLLLKMIRCNCKSDCRSKRCTCRKHGLKCSLACGECKRIGCLNSPSPEPLADCDD
;
A
#
# COMPACT_ATOMS: atom_id res chain seq x y z
N MET A 1 10.38 -6.28 0.58
CA MET A 1 10.13 -5.50 1.82
C MET A 1 10.53 -4.01 1.76
N LEU A 2 11.57 -3.60 1.01
CA LEU A 2 12.07 -2.20 1.00
C LEU A 2 11.01 -1.14 0.65
N ARG A 3 10.19 -1.36 -0.38
CA ARG A 3 9.13 -0.42 -0.80
C ARG A 3 8.12 -0.14 0.31
N TYR A 4 7.70 -1.17 1.05
CA TYR A 4 6.76 -1.05 2.15
C TYR A 4 7.35 -0.26 3.32
N LYS A 5 8.61 -0.55 3.71
CA LYS A 5 9.31 0.19 4.76
C LYS A 5 9.39 1.69 4.44
N ARG A 6 9.79 2.04 3.21
CA ARG A 6 9.85 3.43 2.74
C ARG A 6 8.48 4.12 2.68
N PHE A 7 7.44 3.39 2.28
CA PHE A 7 6.09 3.90 2.31
C PHE A 7 5.65 4.21 3.75
N TRP A 8 5.87 3.28 4.68
CA TRP A 8 5.51 3.44 6.08
C TRP A 8 6.20 4.65 6.73
N GLU A 9 7.52 4.78 6.55
CA GLU A 9 8.29 5.95 7.02
C GLU A 9 7.64 7.26 6.58
N LYS A 10 7.24 7.37 5.30
CA LYS A 10 6.60 8.56 4.75
C LYS A 10 5.18 8.80 5.26
N VAL A 11 4.41 7.75 5.50
CA VAL A 11 3.05 7.88 6.06
C VAL A 11 3.10 8.33 7.52
N THR A 12 4.13 7.92 8.26
CA THR A 12 4.28 8.30 9.67
C THR A 12 4.79 9.74 9.88
N SER A 13 5.42 10.36 8.88
CA SER A 13 6.12 11.65 9.02
C SER A 13 5.23 12.90 8.84
N ASN A 14 3.94 12.85 9.19
CA ASN A 14 2.97 13.95 9.00
C ASN A 14 2.82 14.45 7.54
N ILE A 15 3.39 13.74 6.56
CA ILE A 15 3.21 14.05 5.15
C ILE A 15 1.78 13.68 4.74
N THR A 16 1.05 14.62 4.15
CA THR A 16 -0.35 14.42 3.73
C THR A 16 -0.48 13.51 2.52
N THR A 17 0.54 13.47 1.65
CA THR A 17 0.55 12.72 0.39
C THR A 17 1.90 12.06 0.11
N VAL A 18 1.92 10.75 -0.11
CA VAL A 18 3.13 10.02 -0.53
C VAL A 18 3.22 10.00 -2.05
N GLU A 19 4.24 10.64 -2.62
CA GLU A 19 4.49 10.56 -4.06
C GLU A 19 4.97 9.15 -4.46
N VAL A 20 4.23 8.47 -5.34
CA VAL A 20 4.53 7.09 -5.75
C VAL A 20 5.90 6.95 -6.41
N ARG A 21 6.32 7.94 -7.20
CA ARG A 21 7.65 8.00 -7.85
C ARG A 21 8.83 7.99 -6.87
N SER A 22 8.58 8.39 -5.63
CA SER A 22 9.60 8.43 -4.58
C SER A 22 9.79 7.08 -3.86
N LEU A 23 9.02 6.06 -4.25
CA LEU A 23 9.10 4.71 -3.70
C LEU A 23 9.87 3.81 -4.69
N PRO A 24 10.73 2.89 -4.19
CA PRO A 24 11.43 1.96 -5.07
C PRO A 24 10.43 1.04 -5.79
N PRO A 25 10.72 0.56 -7.02
CA PRO A 25 9.82 -0.30 -7.78
C PRO A 25 9.45 -1.59 -7.03
N THR A 26 8.30 -2.17 -7.36
CA THR A 26 7.96 -3.53 -6.88
C THR A 26 8.82 -4.56 -7.59
N SER A 27 8.99 -5.75 -6.99
CA SER A 27 9.70 -6.87 -7.64
C SER A 27 9.04 -7.25 -8.97
N ALA A 28 7.70 -7.26 -9.03
CA ALA A 28 6.95 -7.46 -10.26
C ALA A 28 7.27 -6.40 -11.32
N ALA A 29 7.24 -5.10 -10.97
CA ALA A 29 7.57 -4.03 -11.91
C ALA A 29 9.01 -4.12 -12.41
N ALA A 30 9.97 -4.47 -11.53
CA ALA A 30 11.35 -4.70 -11.90
C ALA A 30 11.50 -5.89 -12.85
N LYS A 31 10.83 -7.02 -12.58
CA LYS A 31 10.79 -8.20 -13.45
C LYS A 31 10.31 -7.84 -14.86
N TYR A 32 9.16 -7.17 -14.97
CA TYR A 32 8.62 -6.78 -16.28
C TYR A 32 9.49 -5.72 -16.98
N HIS A 33 10.13 -4.83 -16.24
CA HIS A 33 11.12 -3.92 -16.81
C HIS A 33 12.30 -4.69 -17.41
N SER A 34 12.88 -5.64 -16.67
CA SER A 34 13.97 -6.49 -17.17
C SER A 34 13.56 -7.32 -18.38
N LEU A 35 12.35 -7.89 -18.39
CA LEU A 35 11.84 -8.64 -19.55
C LEU A 35 11.76 -7.77 -20.80
N ARG A 36 11.21 -6.55 -20.68
CA ARG A 36 11.10 -5.63 -21.83
C ARG A 36 12.46 -5.19 -22.37
N VAL A 37 13.45 -4.98 -21.49
CA VAL A 37 14.79 -4.52 -21.89
C VAL A 37 15.63 -5.66 -22.48
N TYR A 38 15.51 -6.88 -21.94
CA TYR A 38 16.37 -8.00 -22.33
C TYR A 38 15.86 -8.76 -23.57
N LEU A 39 14.55 -8.78 -23.82
CA LEU A 39 13.93 -9.68 -24.80
C LEU A 39 13.20 -8.95 -25.93
N GLU A 40 13.81 -7.91 -26.50
CA GLU A 40 13.27 -7.15 -27.66
C GLU A 40 12.89 -8.02 -28.88
N VAL A 41 13.23 -9.31 -28.87
CA VAL A 41 13.08 -10.26 -29.98
C VAL A 41 11.72 -11.01 -29.98
N GLN A 42 10.93 -11.02 -28.89
CA GLN A 42 9.61 -11.69 -28.86
C GLN A 42 8.57 -10.96 -27.99
N PRO A 43 7.93 -9.90 -28.52
CA PRO A 43 7.02 -9.07 -27.74
C PRO A 43 5.76 -9.81 -27.27
N GLU A 44 5.22 -10.75 -28.05
CA GLU A 44 3.92 -11.40 -27.78
C GLU A 44 3.91 -12.36 -26.58
N VAL A 45 5.08 -12.76 -26.06
CA VAL A 45 5.18 -13.79 -25.01
C VAL A 45 5.69 -13.23 -23.68
N TRP A 46 6.40 -12.10 -23.66
CA TRP A 46 7.20 -11.71 -22.48
C TRP A 46 7.15 -10.21 -22.12
N GLY A 47 6.01 -9.76 -21.61
CA GLY A 47 5.89 -8.41 -21.05
C GLY A 47 5.18 -7.40 -21.96
N TRP A 48 4.48 -7.89 -22.98
CA TRP A 48 3.48 -7.13 -23.73
C TRP A 48 2.17 -7.92 -23.79
N GLN A 49 1.05 -7.20 -23.90
CA GLN A 49 -0.29 -7.77 -24.06
C GLN A 49 -0.95 -7.17 -25.30
N LEU A 50 -1.65 -8.00 -26.07
CA LEU A 50 -2.43 -7.53 -27.20
C LEU A 50 -3.76 -6.95 -26.69
N SER A 51 -3.91 -5.63 -26.77
CA SER A 51 -5.12 -4.91 -26.40
C SER A 51 -5.62 -4.13 -27.61
N SER A 52 -6.81 -4.46 -28.11
CA SER A 52 -7.43 -3.77 -29.26
C SER A 52 -6.54 -3.72 -30.52
N GLY A 53 -5.83 -4.81 -30.82
CA GLY A 53 -4.94 -4.91 -31.98
C GLY A 53 -3.61 -4.16 -31.83
N ARG A 54 -3.28 -3.68 -30.63
CA ARG A 54 -2.00 -3.04 -30.30
C ARG A 54 -1.28 -3.82 -29.20
N LEU A 55 0.04 -3.88 -29.31
CA LEU A 55 0.88 -4.44 -28.26
C LEU A 55 1.15 -3.37 -27.22
N ASP A 56 0.53 -3.52 -26.04
CA ASP A 56 0.73 -2.64 -24.90
C ASP A 56 1.70 -3.30 -23.90
N PRO A 57 2.64 -2.55 -23.31
CA PRO A 57 3.61 -3.12 -22.38
C PRO A 57 2.93 -3.53 -21.07
N CYS A 58 3.10 -4.78 -20.68
CA CYS A 58 2.77 -5.25 -19.34
C CYS A 58 3.78 -4.64 -18.36
N THR A 59 3.29 -3.79 -17.46
CA THR A 59 4.12 -3.07 -16.49
C THR A 59 4.22 -3.79 -15.15
N THR A 60 3.21 -4.57 -14.79
CA THR A 60 3.12 -5.39 -13.57
C THR A 60 1.97 -6.39 -13.73
N ASP A 61 2.09 -7.56 -13.11
CA ASP A 61 1.01 -8.55 -12.94
C ASP A 61 0.30 -8.42 -11.58
N LEU A 62 0.86 -7.64 -10.67
CA LEU A 62 0.27 -7.31 -9.39
C LEU A 62 -0.65 -6.09 -9.48
N PRO A 63 -1.71 -6.02 -8.65
CA PRO A 63 -2.52 -4.82 -8.55
C PRO A 63 -1.68 -3.59 -8.14
N PRO A 64 -2.07 -2.37 -8.53
CA PRO A 64 -1.31 -1.13 -8.27
C PRO A 64 -0.96 -0.91 -6.79
N ALA A 65 -1.77 -1.44 -5.89
CA ALA A 65 -1.50 -1.51 -4.47
C ALA A 65 -2.22 -2.72 -3.83
N PRO A 66 -1.71 -3.26 -2.72
CA PRO A 66 -2.46 -4.14 -1.84
C PRO A 66 -3.86 -3.57 -1.53
N GLN A 67 -4.90 -4.41 -1.58
CA GLN A 67 -6.27 -3.96 -1.31
C GLN A 67 -6.40 -3.29 0.07
N LEU A 68 -5.59 -3.70 1.04
CA LEU A 68 -5.54 -3.09 2.37
C LEU A 68 -5.08 -1.62 2.33
N LEU A 69 -4.14 -1.28 1.44
CA LEU A 69 -3.67 0.11 1.25
C LEU A 69 -4.73 0.96 0.55
N LEU A 70 -5.44 0.42 -0.43
CA LEU A 70 -6.55 1.11 -1.11
C LEU A 70 -7.72 1.39 -0.16
N LYS A 71 -7.87 0.58 0.89
CA LYS A 71 -8.88 0.73 1.95
C LYS A 71 -8.34 1.46 3.19
N MET A 72 -7.12 2.00 3.15
CA MET A 72 -6.49 2.62 4.32
C MET A 72 -7.13 3.98 4.64
N ILE A 73 -8.16 3.95 5.49
CA ILE A 73 -8.83 5.12 6.04
C ILE A 73 -8.20 5.43 7.39
N ARG A 74 -7.56 6.60 7.51
CA ARG A 74 -7.11 7.14 8.80
C ARG A 74 -8.13 8.14 9.35
N CYS A 75 -8.33 8.13 10.66
CA CYS A 75 -9.10 9.18 11.33
C CYS A 75 -8.16 10.27 11.83
N ASN A 76 -8.62 11.52 11.86
CA ASN A 76 -7.91 12.62 12.50
C ASN A 76 -8.45 12.93 13.91
N CYS A 77 -8.92 11.88 14.61
CA CYS A 77 -9.53 12.02 15.92
C CYS A 77 -8.50 12.43 16.98
N LYS A 78 -8.88 13.38 17.83
CA LYS A 78 -8.16 13.76 19.05
C LYS A 78 -8.73 13.10 20.32
N SER A 79 -9.85 12.39 20.19
CA SER A 79 -10.56 11.72 21.29
C SER A 79 -10.48 10.19 21.18
N ASP A 80 -11.09 9.48 22.12
CA ASP A 80 -11.05 8.03 22.32
C ASP A 80 -11.64 7.15 21.19
N CYS A 81 -12.08 7.72 20.05
CA CYS A 81 -12.70 6.98 18.93
C CYS A 81 -13.89 6.07 19.31
N ARG A 82 -14.65 6.43 20.36
CA ARG A 82 -15.84 5.69 20.81
C ARG A 82 -16.99 5.69 19.80
N SER A 83 -17.24 6.81 19.14
CA SER A 83 -18.43 7.03 18.31
C SER A 83 -18.11 6.95 16.81
N LYS A 84 -19.17 6.90 15.98
CA LYS A 84 -19.06 6.96 14.51
C LYS A 84 -18.55 8.32 13.97
N ARG A 85 -18.16 9.26 14.84
CA ARG A 85 -17.38 10.45 14.45
C ARG A 85 -15.96 10.08 14.01
N CYS A 86 -15.44 8.93 14.46
CA CYS A 86 -14.21 8.34 13.92
C CYS A 86 -14.48 7.73 12.55
N THR A 87 -13.78 8.20 11.51
CA THR A 87 -13.92 7.69 10.14
C THR A 87 -13.52 6.22 10.03
N CYS A 88 -12.49 5.76 10.73
CA CYS A 88 -12.12 4.34 10.78
C CYS A 88 -13.31 3.50 11.28
N ARG A 89 -13.87 3.85 12.46
CA ARG A 89 -15.02 3.15 13.04
C ARG A 89 -16.26 3.24 12.15
N LYS A 90 -16.52 4.39 11.52
CA LYS A 90 -17.64 4.58 10.59
C LYS A 90 -17.58 3.59 9.42
N HIS A 91 -16.38 3.29 8.93
CA HIS A 91 -16.14 2.34 7.84
C HIS A 91 -15.81 0.93 8.34
N GLY A 92 -16.02 0.62 9.62
CA GLY A 92 -15.78 -0.72 10.19
C GLY A 92 -14.30 -1.08 10.35
N LEU A 93 -13.38 -0.13 10.25
CA LEU A 93 -11.93 -0.33 10.38
C LEU A 93 -11.43 0.02 11.77
N LYS A 94 -10.39 -0.71 12.23
CA LYS A 94 -9.63 -0.37 13.44
C LYS A 94 -8.66 0.77 13.18
N CYS A 95 -8.45 1.62 14.18
CA CYS A 95 -7.49 2.72 14.11
C CYS A 95 -6.06 2.18 14.11
N SER A 96 -5.34 2.41 13.01
CA SER A 96 -3.91 2.08 12.89
C SER A 96 -3.03 3.17 13.53
N LEU A 97 -1.72 2.94 13.59
CA LEU A 97 -0.73 3.94 14.04
C LEU A 97 -0.70 5.20 13.15
N ALA A 98 -1.26 5.13 11.94
CA ALA A 98 -1.36 6.28 11.04
C ALA A 98 -2.55 7.21 11.35
N CYS A 99 -3.37 6.85 12.33
CA CYS A 99 -4.46 7.70 12.81
C CYS A 99 -3.94 8.87 13.65
N GLY A 100 -4.79 9.86 13.88
CA GLY A 100 -4.48 11.04 14.68
C GLY A 100 -4.19 10.74 16.16
N GLU A 101 -4.24 11.78 16.98
CA GLU A 101 -3.82 11.74 18.38
C GLU A 101 -4.61 10.76 19.28
N CYS A 102 -5.74 10.23 18.81
CA CYS A 102 -6.53 9.22 19.51
C CYS A 102 -5.71 8.04 20.05
N LYS A 103 -4.65 7.62 19.35
CA LYS A 103 -3.78 6.52 19.79
C LYS A 103 -2.92 6.88 21.00
N ARG A 104 -2.62 8.16 21.22
CA ARG A 104 -1.84 8.64 22.37
C ARG A 104 -2.68 8.83 23.63
N ILE A 105 -3.99 9.04 23.46
CA ILE A 105 -4.91 9.43 24.55
C ILE A 105 -5.78 8.24 25.03
N GLY A 106 -5.72 7.09 24.35
CA GLY A 106 -6.47 5.88 24.72
C GLY A 106 -7.58 5.54 23.72
N CYS A 107 -7.19 5.17 22.50
CA CYS A 107 -8.13 4.84 21.43
C CYS A 107 -8.90 3.56 21.75
N LEU A 108 -10.23 3.66 21.93
CA LEU A 108 -11.16 2.54 22.09
C LEU A 108 -11.50 1.83 20.77
N ASN A 109 -10.87 2.24 19.65
CA ASN A 109 -10.98 1.59 18.36
C ASN A 109 -9.61 1.04 17.89
N SER A 110 -8.69 0.79 18.81
CA SER A 110 -7.42 0.13 18.51
C SER A 110 -7.63 -1.33 18.03
N PRO A 111 -6.73 -1.86 17.18
CA PRO A 111 -6.64 -3.30 16.96
C PRO A 111 -6.27 -3.98 18.29
N SER A 112 -6.79 -5.20 18.50
CA SER A 112 -6.24 -6.10 19.52
C SER A 112 -4.76 -6.34 19.23
N PRO A 113 -3.92 -6.66 20.24
CA PRO A 113 -2.56 -7.13 19.96
C PRO A 113 -2.67 -8.38 19.08
N GLU A 114 -2.43 -8.22 17.78
CA GLU A 114 -2.20 -9.37 16.90
C GLU A 114 -0.81 -9.92 17.25
N PRO A 115 -0.65 -11.26 17.29
CA PRO A 115 0.66 -11.86 17.40
C PRO A 115 1.52 -11.32 16.27
N LEU A 116 2.72 -10.84 16.60
CA LEU A 116 3.76 -10.66 15.60
C LEU A 116 3.90 -12.02 14.92
N ALA A 117 3.50 -12.12 13.66
CA ALA A 117 3.92 -13.24 12.84
C ALA A 117 5.45 -13.14 12.77
N ASP A 118 6.12 -13.98 13.57
CA ASP A 118 7.47 -14.41 13.28
C ASP A 118 7.47 -14.91 11.84
N CYS A 119 8.15 -14.18 10.96
CA CYS A 119 8.57 -14.71 9.68
C CYS A 119 9.98 -15.24 9.91
N ASP A 120 10.09 -16.55 10.13
CA ASP A 120 11.34 -17.30 9.98
C ASP A 120 11.95 -17.03 8.59
N ASP A 121 13.29 -16.85 8.63
CA ASP A 121 14.36 -16.81 7.60
C ASP A 121 14.03 -16.37 6.16
#